data_AF-A0A1H2EH75-F1
#
_entry.id   AF-A0A1H2EH75-F1
#
_cell.length_a   1.000
_cell.length_b   1.000
_cell.length_c   1.000
_cell.angle_alpha   90.00
_cell.angle_beta   90.00
_cell.angle_gamma   90.00
#
_symmetry.space_group_name_H-M   'P 1'
#
loop_
_entity.id
_entity.type
_entity.pdbx_description
1 polymer ?
#
loop_
_entity_poly.entity_id
_entity_poly.type
_entity_poly.pdbx_seq_one_letter_code
_entity_poly.pdbx_strand_id
1 'polypeptide(L)'
;MHLIALSVRAAVLALGLLLASAAMASEEAQLIDSINAYRSQAQSCDGKGTPELPPLHSDPRLLLPVDGVGDLQAALAAAAYPMMNVQAISLSGPRDAQSAMQALRESFCRVLLDPQFIDIGINRQQRDWRIVLARPLLAGRMGNWQAEGQNLLKQINDARALARQCGAQAFAATAPLSWNATLGSVAEAHSRAMANGNYFAHKDRNGHTPGDRAELAGYAGAAIGENIAAAMDSPQRVVEGWLASPAHCANLMNPQFREFGAAYAVDPKSDAGIYWTALFGRP
;
A
#
# COMPACT_ATOMS: atom_id res chain seq x y z
N MET A 1 15.27 69.46 52.43
CA MET A 1 15.71 68.08 52.68
C MET A 1 14.84 67.13 51.85
N HIS A 2 15.26 66.80 50.62
CA HIS A 2 14.67 65.69 49.86
C HIS A 2 15.80 64.87 49.24
N LEU A 3 15.78 63.58 49.57
CA LEU A 3 16.72 62.54 49.22
C LEU A 3 16.40 62.02 47.81
N ILE A 4 17.41 61.91 46.95
CA ILE A 4 17.34 61.15 45.69
C ILE A 4 18.06 59.82 45.95
N ALA A 5 17.32 58.71 45.94
CA ALA A 5 17.86 57.36 46.05
C ALA A 5 17.96 56.72 44.66
N LEU A 6 19.18 56.35 44.25
CA LEU A 6 19.49 55.59 43.05
C LEU A 6 19.05 54.12 43.22
N SER A 7 18.22 53.63 42.30
CA SER A 7 17.91 52.20 42.18
C SER A 7 18.75 51.56 41.06
N VAL A 8 19.73 50.74 41.43
CA VAL A 8 20.48 49.87 40.51
C VAL A 8 19.73 48.54 40.38
N ARG A 9 19.28 48.18 39.17
CA ARG A 9 18.75 46.84 38.87
C ARG A 9 19.87 45.99 38.27
N ALA A 10 20.32 44.98 39.00
CA ALA A 10 21.18 43.92 38.47
C ALA A 10 20.31 42.86 37.79
N ALA A 11 20.53 42.62 36.49
CA ALA A 11 19.93 41.52 35.75
C ALA A 11 20.95 40.37 35.69
N VAL A 12 20.63 39.23 36.30
CA VAL A 12 21.40 37.99 36.21
C VAL A 12 20.84 37.18 35.04
N LEU A 13 21.61 37.02 33.97
CA LEU A 13 21.29 36.14 32.85
C LEU A 13 21.76 34.71 33.19
N ALA A 14 20.83 33.80 33.43
CA ALA A 14 21.13 32.36 33.54
C ALA A 14 21.07 31.74 32.13
N LEU A 15 22.21 31.30 31.61
CA LEU A 15 22.33 30.63 30.32
C LEU A 15 22.18 29.11 30.54
N GLY A 16 20.99 28.56 30.28
CA GLY A 16 20.76 27.11 30.28
C GLY A 16 21.21 26.48 28.97
N LEU A 17 22.18 25.56 29.01
CA LEU A 17 22.51 24.69 27.88
C LEU A 17 21.38 23.66 27.68
N LEU A 18 20.69 23.73 26.56
CA LEU A 18 19.80 22.66 26.07
C LEU A 18 20.66 21.64 25.30
N LEU A 19 20.92 20.48 25.90
CA LEU A 19 21.44 19.31 25.18
C LEU A 19 20.30 18.65 24.42
N ALA A 20 20.19 18.89 23.12
CA ALA A 20 19.29 18.15 22.24
C ALA A 20 19.83 16.72 22.06
N SER A 21 19.15 15.74 22.64
CA SER A 21 19.43 14.32 22.41
C SER A 21 18.84 13.94 21.06
N ALA A 22 19.68 13.89 20.00
CA ALA A 22 19.27 13.23 18.77
C ALA A 22 19.16 11.72 19.05
N ALA A 23 17.94 11.19 19.06
CA ALA A 23 17.74 9.74 19.10
C ALA A 23 18.38 9.14 17.85
N MET A 24 19.49 8.42 18.01
CA MET A 24 20.12 7.71 16.90
C MET A 24 19.17 6.58 16.47
N ALA A 25 18.98 6.41 15.15
CA ALA A 25 18.24 5.27 14.62
C ALA A 25 18.90 3.96 15.05
N SER A 26 18.10 2.92 15.30
CA SER A 26 18.64 1.61 15.67
C SER A 26 19.46 1.00 14.53
N GLU A 27 20.35 0.07 14.86
CA GLU A 27 21.19 -0.63 13.87
C GLU A 27 20.34 -1.36 12.81
N GLU A 28 19.19 -1.89 13.19
CA GLU A 28 18.22 -2.52 12.30
C GLU A 28 17.63 -1.53 11.30
N ALA A 29 17.23 -0.34 11.77
CA ALA A 29 16.69 0.72 10.92
C ALA A 29 17.76 1.25 9.95
N GLN A 30 18.99 1.47 10.43
CA GLN A 30 20.12 1.90 9.59
C GLN A 30 20.46 0.86 8.52
N LEU A 31 20.34 -0.43 8.84
CA LEU A 31 20.56 -1.50 7.86
C LEU A 31 19.44 -1.54 6.81
N ILE A 32 18.17 -1.36 7.20
CA ILE A 32 17.05 -1.24 6.24
C ILE A 32 17.30 -0.06 5.28
N ASP A 33 17.69 1.09 5.80
CA ASP A 33 18.00 2.27 4.98
C ASP A 33 19.15 2.00 4.01
N SER A 34 20.19 1.30 4.47
CA SER A 34 21.34 0.91 3.63
C SER A 34 20.96 -0.08 2.53
N ILE A 35 20.09 -1.05 2.83
CA ILE A 35 19.55 -2.00 1.83
C ILE A 35 18.70 -1.25 0.79
N ASN A 36 17.84 -0.34 1.24
CA ASN A 36 16.98 0.44 0.34
C ASN A 36 17.79 1.38 -0.55
N ALA A 37 18.84 2.02 -0.01
CA ALA A 37 19.78 2.83 -0.80
C ALA A 37 20.57 1.99 -1.82
N TYR A 38 20.92 0.75 -1.48
CA TYR A 38 21.56 -0.19 -2.41
C TYR A 38 20.62 -0.59 -3.55
N ARG A 39 19.34 -0.85 -3.24
CA ARG A 39 18.29 -1.21 -4.21
C ARG A 39 17.87 -0.07 -5.14
N SER A 40 17.97 1.19 -4.69
CA SER A 40 17.52 2.36 -5.45
C SER A 40 18.51 2.82 -6.53
N GLN A 41 19.53 2.02 -6.85
CA GLN A 41 20.55 2.32 -7.85
C GLN A 41 20.74 1.08 -8.73
N ALA A 42 21.13 1.27 -9.99
CA ALA A 42 21.55 0.15 -10.82
C ALA A 42 22.79 -0.53 -10.19
N GLN A 43 22.68 -1.83 -9.92
CA GLN A 43 23.75 -2.61 -9.28
C GLN A 43 24.31 -3.66 -10.22
N SER A 44 25.48 -4.19 -9.86
CA SER A 44 26.00 -5.45 -10.42
C SER A 44 26.08 -6.47 -9.31
N CYS A 45 25.53 -7.67 -9.57
CA CYS A 45 25.58 -8.80 -8.67
C CYS A 45 25.96 -10.04 -9.48
N ASP A 46 27.06 -10.70 -9.10
CA ASP A 46 27.66 -11.82 -9.84
C ASP A 46 27.87 -11.56 -11.33
N GLY A 47 28.33 -10.35 -11.67
CA GLY A 47 28.59 -9.93 -13.04
C GLY A 47 27.35 -9.66 -13.88
N LYS A 48 26.14 -9.71 -13.29
CA LYS A 48 24.89 -9.33 -13.95
C LYS A 48 24.40 -7.98 -13.42
N GLY A 49 24.07 -7.08 -14.34
CA GLY A 49 23.40 -5.83 -13.99
C GLY A 49 21.97 -6.08 -13.52
N THR A 50 21.55 -5.40 -12.46
CA THR A 50 20.18 -5.39 -11.97
C THR A 50 19.60 -3.96 -12.08
N PRO A 51 18.34 -3.81 -12.51
CA PRO A 51 17.71 -2.50 -12.57
C PRO A 51 17.51 -1.91 -11.17
N GLU A 52 17.21 -0.62 -11.11
CA GLU A 52 16.74 0.05 -9.89
C GLU A 52 15.43 -0.60 -9.40
N LEU A 53 15.33 -0.79 -8.08
CA LEU A 53 14.18 -1.38 -7.43
C LEU A 53 13.55 -0.41 -6.43
N PRO A 54 12.22 -0.47 -6.24
CA PRO A 54 11.57 0.27 -5.17
C PRO A 54 12.09 -0.17 -3.79
N PRO A 55 12.01 0.73 -2.80
CA PRO A 55 12.41 0.42 -1.42
C PRO A 55 11.50 -0.67 -0.83
N LEU A 56 12.10 -1.51 0.01
CA LEU A 56 11.40 -2.47 0.84
C LEU A 56 10.66 -1.74 1.96
N HIS A 57 9.46 -2.22 2.28
CA HIS A 57 8.65 -1.72 3.39
C HIS A 57 8.94 -2.53 4.66
N SER A 58 9.18 -1.84 5.77
CA SER A 58 9.35 -2.51 7.06
C SER A 58 8.03 -3.09 7.56
N ASP A 59 7.98 -4.39 7.88
CA ASP A 59 6.80 -5.05 8.45
C ASP A 59 7.14 -5.68 9.80
N PRO A 60 6.52 -5.24 10.92
CA PRO A 60 6.78 -5.79 12.25
C PRO A 60 6.56 -7.30 12.37
N ARG A 61 5.72 -7.91 11.53
CA ARG A 61 5.47 -9.37 11.53
C ARG A 61 6.66 -10.17 10.99
N LEU A 62 7.62 -9.51 10.33
CA LEU A 62 8.85 -10.11 9.82
C LEU A 62 10.03 -10.02 10.81
N LEU A 63 9.82 -9.44 12.01
CA LEU A 63 10.82 -9.35 13.08
C LEU A 63 10.98 -10.70 13.80
N LEU A 64 11.52 -11.69 13.08
CA LEU A 64 11.69 -13.04 13.61
C LEU A 64 12.92 -13.15 14.54
N PRO A 65 12.89 -14.03 15.56
CA PRO A 65 14.04 -14.26 16.44
C PRO A 65 15.29 -14.71 15.68
N VAL A 66 16.46 -14.28 16.18
CA VAL A 66 17.75 -14.65 15.58
C VAL A 66 18.09 -16.12 15.83
N ASP A 67 17.74 -16.63 17.00
CA ASP A 67 17.97 -18.03 17.42
C ASP A 67 16.87 -18.99 16.90
N GLY A 68 16.00 -18.52 16.02
CA GLY A 68 14.90 -19.31 15.47
C GLY A 68 15.40 -20.41 14.53
N VAL A 69 15.75 -21.58 15.07
CA VAL A 69 16.05 -22.81 14.30
C VAL A 69 14.77 -23.50 13.79
N GLY A 70 13.62 -22.84 13.93
CA GLY A 70 12.31 -23.37 13.56
C GLY A 70 11.97 -23.18 12.08
N ASP A 71 10.87 -23.81 11.67
CA ASP A 71 10.29 -23.63 10.35
C ASP A 71 9.87 -22.17 10.13
N LEU A 72 10.51 -21.51 9.15
CA LEU A 72 10.23 -20.13 8.75
C LEU A 72 8.75 -19.95 8.39
N GLN A 73 8.14 -20.96 7.78
CA GLN A 73 6.72 -20.95 7.41
C GLN A 73 5.82 -20.94 8.65
N ALA A 74 6.12 -21.77 9.64
CA ALA A 74 5.38 -21.80 10.90
C ALA A 74 5.50 -20.48 11.68
N ALA A 75 6.71 -19.88 11.71
CA ALA A 75 6.94 -18.60 12.40
C ALA A 75 6.13 -17.45 11.76
N LEU A 76 6.08 -17.39 10.44
CA LEU A 76 5.32 -16.36 9.71
C LEU A 76 3.81 -16.58 9.80
N ALA A 77 3.37 -17.84 9.80
CA ALA A 77 1.97 -18.18 10.07
C ALA A 77 1.54 -17.72 11.47
N ALA A 78 2.39 -17.95 12.49
CA ALA A 78 2.14 -17.48 13.86
C ALA A 78 2.12 -15.95 13.97
N ALA A 79 2.93 -15.25 13.17
CA ALA A 79 2.91 -13.79 13.05
C ALA A 79 1.75 -13.25 12.19
N ALA A 80 0.88 -14.14 11.67
CA ALA A 80 -0.16 -13.80 10.71
C ALA A 80 0.35 -12.99 9.51
N TYR A 81 1.58 -13.30 9.04
CA TYR A 81 2.12 -12.75 7.81
C TYR A 81 1.63 -13.59 6.62
N PRO A 82 0.86 -13.00 5.68
CA PRO A 82 0.26 -13.71 4.56
C PRO A 82 1.29 -13.89 3.45
N MET A 83 2.29 -14.74 3.65
CA MET A 83 3.40 -14.90 2.69
C MET A 83 2.99 -15.61 1.39
N MET A 84 3.52 -15.10 0.28
CA MET A 84 3.57 -15.77 -1.02
C MET A 84 4.96 -16.34 -1.28
N ASN A 85 5.99 -15.54 -1.03
CA ASN A 85 7.37 -15.99 -1.01
C ASN A 85 8.14 -15.31 0.12
N VAL A 86 9.14 -15.99 0.67
CA VAL A 86 9.97 -15.46 1.74
C VAL A 86 11.38 -16.04 1.69
N GLN A 87 12.37 -15.20 1.98
CA GLN A 87 13.74 -15.61 2.17
C GLN A 87 14.26 -15.03 3.49
N ALA A 88 14.89 -15.89 4.29
CA ALA A 88 15.60 -15.44 5.49
C ALA A 88 17.10 -15.58 5.28
N ILE A 89 17.83 -14.57 5.74
CA ILE A 89 19.29 -14.51 5.80
C ILE A 89 19.66 -14.41 7.28
N SER A 90 20.61 -15.24 7.69
CA SER A 90 21.24 -15.15 8.99
C SER A 90 22.70 -14.73 8.83
N LEU A 91 23.13 -13.70 9.55
CA LEU A 91 24.52 -13.28 9.60
C LEU A 91 25.02 -13.39 11.04
N SER A 92 26.22 -13.93 11.21
CA SER A 92 26.91 -13.97 12.50
C SER A 92 28.22 -13.22 12.39
N GLY A 93 28.47 -12.29 13.31
CA GLY A 93 29.73 -11.55 13.41
C GLY A 93 29.67 -10.04 13.16
N PRO A 94 28.86 -9.50 12.22
CA PRO A 94 28.79 -8.07 11.99
C PRO A 94 28.41 -7.29 13.25
N ARG A 95 29.18 -6.23 13.53
CA ARG A 95 29.06 -5.46 14.78
C ARG A 95 28.03 -4.35 14.68
N ASP A 96 27.71 -3.93 13.47
CA ASP A 96 26.91 -2.76 13.13
C ASP A 96 26.27 -2.94 11.75
N ALA A 97 25.35 -2.04 11.40
CA ALA A 97 24.63 -2.03 10.13
C ALA A 97 25.58 -1.96 8.93
N GLN A 98 26.68 -1.21 9.04
CA GLN A 98 27.64 -1.05 7.95
C GLN A 98 28.34 -2.38 7.62
N SER A 99 28.87 -3.07 8.63
CA SER A 99 29.50 -4.39 8.46
C SER A 99 28.48 -5.46 8.05
N ALA A 100 27.23 -5.37 8.50
CA ALA A 100 26.17 -6.26 8.07
C ALA A 100 25.82 -6.04 6.58
N MET A 101 25.69 -4.79 6.15
CA MET A 101 25.44 -4.44 4.75
C MET A 101 26.58 -4.92 3.84
N GLN A 102 27.83 -4.79 4.29
CA GLN A 102 28.97 -5.32 3.54
C GLN A 102 28.83 -6.83 3.31
N ALA A 103 28.57 -7.61 4.37
CA ALA A 103 28.37 -9.05 4.26
C ALA A 103 27.19 -9.41 3.35
N LEU A 104 26.10 -8.65 3.41
CA LEU A 104 24.94 -8.85 2.52
C LEU A 104 25.28 -8.60 1.05
N ARG A 105 26.06 -7.56 0.73
CA ARG A 105 26.46 -7.26 -0.65
C ARG A 105 27.35 -8.36 -1.23
N GLU A 106 28.25 -8.90 -0.41
CA GLU A 106 29.22 -9.90 -0.85
C GLU A 106 28.57 -11.28 -1.05
N SER A 107 27.64 -11.68 -0.19
CA SER A 107 27.11 -13.05 -0.17
C SER A 107 25.64 -13.18 -0.56
N PHE A 108 24.87 -12.09 -0.51
CA PHE A 108 23.40 -12.14 -0.63
C PHE A 108 22.82 -11.09 -1.59
N CYS A 109 23.64 -10.50 -2.47
CA CYS A 109 23.17 -9.48 -3.40
C CYS A 109 22.01 -9.97 -4.29
N ARG A 110 21.97 -11.27 -4.65
CA ARG A 110 20.87 -11.84 -5.44
C ARG A 110 19.52 -11.74 -4.73
N VAL A 111 19.50 -11.99 -3.42
CA VAL A 111 18.28 -11.91 -2.60
C VAL A 111 17.90 -10.44 -2.40
N LEU A 112 18.88 -9.58 -2.08
CA LEU A 112 18.62 -8.15 -1.89
C LEU A 112 18.11 -7.44 -3.15
N LEU A 113 18.50 -7.94 -4.33
CA LEU A 113 18.13 -7.36 -5.64
C LEU A 113 17.07 -8.20 -6.37
N ASP A 114 16.38 -9.09 -5.65
CA ASP A 114 15.24 -9.80 -6.22
C ASP A 114 14.01 -8.87 -6.21
N PRO A 115 13.43 -8.55 -7.39
CA PRO A 115 12.27 -7.67 -7.48
C PRO A 115 11.01 -8.26 -6.85
N GLN A 116 10.98 -9.56 -6.56
CA GLN A 116 9.79 -10.17 -5.96
C GLN A 116 9.57 -9.75 -4.51
N PHE A 117 10.64 -9.42 -3.77
CA PHE A 117 10.53 -9.00 -2.38
C PHE A 117 10.23 -7.51 -2.29
N ILE A 118 9.24 -7.19 -1.45
CA ILE A 118 8.75 -5.83 -1.24
C ILE A 118 8.66 -5.46 0.24
N ASP A 119 8.69 -6.44 1.15
CA ASP A 119 8.70 -6.21 2.59
C ASP A 119 10.00 -6.75 3.20
N ILE A 120 10.41 -6.16 4.33
CA ILE A 120 11.58 -6.54 5.09
C ILE A 120 11.30 -6.50 6.60
N GLY A 121 11.88 -7.43 7.35
CA GLY A 121 12.06 -7.33 8.79
C GLY A 121 13.48 -7.70 9.14
N ILE A 122 14.12 -6.95 10.04
CA ILE A 122 15.41 -7.36 10.57
C ILE A 122 15.41 -7.26 12.10
N ASN A 123 15.93 -8.33 12.70
CA ASN A 123 16.12 -8.46 14.13
C ASN A 123 17.59 -8.79 14.40
N ARG A 124 18.09 -8.36 15.55
CA ARG A 124 19.49 -8.53 15.92
C ARG A 124 19.60 -8.89 17.39
N GLN A 125 20.51 -9.82 17.68
CA GLN A 125 20.87 -10.22 19.02
C GLN A 125 22.39 -10.26 19.11
N GLN A 126 22.96 -9.28 19.81
CA GLN A 126 24.41 -9.08 19.88
C GLN A 126 25.07 -8.93 18.50
N ARG A 127 25.67 -9.99 17.96
CA ARG A 127 26.35 -10.00 16.64
C ARG A 127 25.65 -10.86 15.61
N ASP A 128 24.54 -11.47 16.00
CA ASP A 128 23.74 -12.32 15.14
C ASP A 128 22.55 -11.50 14.63
N TRP A 129 22.33 -11.59 13.32
CA TRP A 129 21.31 -10.84 12.61
C TRP A 129 20.42 -11.81 11.87
N ARG A 130 19.12 -11.50 11.86
CA ARG A 130 18.12 -12.17 11.06
C ARG A 130 17.48 -11.13 10.16
N ILE A 131 17.64 -11.30 8.85
CA ILE A 131 17.04 -10.44 7.82
C ILE A 131 16.03 -11.28 7.05
N VAL A 132 14.77 -10.88 7.07
CA VAL A 132 13.68 -11.59 6.39
C VAL A 132 13.15 -10.68 5.29
N LEU A 133 13.27 -11.10 4.03
CA LEU A 133 12.67 -10.44 2.88
C LEU A 133 11.46 -11.25 2.43
N ALA A 134 10.34 -10.57 2.20
CA ALA A 134 9.10 -11.26 1.90
C ALA A 134 8.29 -10.56 0.80
N ARG A 135 7.49 -11.40 0.13
CA ARG A 135 6.41 -10.99 -0.76
C ARG A 135 5.12 -11.43 -0.10
N PRO A 136 4.23 -10.51 0.31
CA PRO A 136 2.93 -10.89 0.80
C PRO A 136 2.04 -11.33 -0.36
N LEU A 137 1.05 -12.15 -0.07
CA LEU A 137 -0.16 -12.29 -0.87
C LEU A 137 -0.77 -10.89 -0.99
N LEU A 138 -1.22 -10.50 -2.19
CA LEU A 138 -1.80 -9.17 -2.45
C LEU A 138 -2.93 -8.82 -1.47
N ALA A 139 -3.79 -9.79 -1.14
CA ALA A 139 -4.86 -9.61 -0.14
C ALA A 139 -4.36 -9.37 1.29
N GLY A 140 -3.08 -9.61 1.56
CA GLY A 140 -2.47 -9.53 2.87
C GLY A 140 -2.12 -8.13 3.38
N ARG A 141 -2.05 -7.15 2.48
CA ARG A 141 -1.85 -5.72 2.82
C ARG A 141 -3.17 -4.93 2.83
N MET A 142 -4.24 -5.54 2.34
CA MET A 142 -5.54 -4.92 2.16
C MET A 142 -6.50 -5.43 3.23
N GLY A 143 -7.40 -4.57 3.69
CA GLY A 143 -8.57 -4.98 4.44
C GLY A 143 -9.50 -5.86 3.60
N ASN A 144 -10.57 -6.38 4.19
CA ASN A 144 -11.58 -7.10 3.42
C ASN A 144 -12.20 -6.20 2.32
N TRP A 145 -12.90 -6.80 1.36
CA TRP A 145 -13.45 -6.07 0.22
C TRP A 145 -14.38 -4.92 0.64
N GLN A 146 -15.11 -5.05 1.75
CA GLN A 146 -15.96 -4.00 2.28
C GLN A 146 -15.15 -2.79 2.76
N ALA A 147 -14.10 -3.04 3.55
CA ALA A 147 -13.23 -2.00 4.07
C ALA A 147 -12.52 -1.25 2.94
N GLU A 148 -12.03 -1.99 1.94
CA GLU A 148 -11.36 -1.38 0.78
C GLU A 148 -12.34 -0.68 -0.16
N GLY A 149 -13.57 -1.19 -0.31
CA GLY A 149 -14.64 -0.51 -1.02
C GLY A 149 -15.03 0.83 -0.36
N GLN A 150 -15.07 0.88 0.97
CA GLN A 150 -15.29 2.12 1.74
C GLN A 150 -14.11 3.09 1.61
N ASN A 151 -12.87 2.59 1.60
CA ASN A 151 -11.69 3.39 1.33
C ASN A 151 -11.76 4.02 -0.07
N LEU A 152 -12.14 3.23 -1.07
CA LEU A 152 -12.33 3.69 -2.45
C LEU A 152 -13.44 4.76 -2.53
N LEU A 153 -14.57 4.57 -1.85
CA LEU A 153 -15.63 5.57 -1.73
C LEU A 153 -15.11 6.89 -1.16
N LYS A 154 -14.34 6.84 -0.07
CA LYS A 154 -13.76 8.04 0.55
C LYS A 154 -12.90 8.80 -0.45
N GLN A 155 -11.97 8.11 -1.12
CA GLN A 155 -11.06 8.74 -2.07
C GLN A 155 -11.78 9.29 -3.31
N ILE A 156 -12.82 8.61 -3.79
CA ILE A 156 -13.67 9.13 -4.87
C ILE A 156 -14.44 10.37 -4.42
N ASN A 157 -14.95 10.41 -3.19
CA ASN A 157 -15.62 11.59 -2.65
C ASN A 157 -14.65 12.77 -2.46
N ASP A 158 -13.42 12.52 -2.01
CA ASP A 158 -12.35 13.51 -1.99
C ASP A 158 -12.06 14.03 -3.41
N ALA A 159 -12.10 13.16 -4.42
CA ALA A 159 -11.95 13.55 -5.81
C ALA A 159 -13.13 14.39 -6.32
N ARG A 160 -14.37 14.02 -5.98
CA ARG A 160 -15.61 14.70 -6.39
C ARG A 160 -15.79 16.09 -5.77
N ALA A 161 -15.15 16.36 -4.64
CA ALA A 161 -15.19 17.65 -3.96
C ALA A 161 -14.49 18.79 -4.74
N LEU A 162 -13.74 18.47 -5.79
CA LEU A 162 -13.00 19.42 -6.61
C LEU A 162 -13.51 19.39 -8.06
N ALA A 163 -13.48 20.53 -8.73
CA ALA A 163 -13.68 20.56 -10.18
C ALA A 163 -12.54 19.82 -10.89
N ARG A 164 -12.86 19.08 -11.95
CA ARG A 164 -11.91 18.22 -12.65
C ARG A 164 -12.09 18.29 -14.15
N GLN A 165 -10.97 18.14 -14.86
CA GLN A 165 -10.93 17.98 -16.31
C GLN A 165 -10.76 16.49 -16.63
N CYS A 166 -11.80 15.87 -17.21
CA CYS A 166 -11.79 14.49 -17.65
C CYS A 166 -11.60 14.44 -19.18
N GLY A 167 -10.34 14.47 -19.63
CA GLY A 167 -10.01 14.63 -21.06
C GLY A 167 -10.44 16.01 -21.57
N ALA A 168 -11.33 16.05 -22.57
CA ALA A 168 -11.87 17.31 -23.09
C ALA A 168 -13.05 17.88 -22.29
N GLN A 169 -13.65 17.09 -21.39
CA GLN A 169 -14.84 17.48 -20.65
C GLN A 169 -14.51 18.02 -19.26
N ALA A 170 -15.00 19.22 -18.98
CA ALA A 170 -14.92 19.82 -17.64
C ALA A 170 -16.10 19.35 -16.79
N PHE A 171 -15.82 18.99 -15.53
CA PHE A 171 -16.80 18.69 -14.50
C PHE A 171 -16.61 19.64 -13.32
N ALA A 172 -17.69 20.24 -12.85
CA ALA A 172 -17.68 20.95 -11.58
C ALA A 172 -17.52 19.97 -10.41
N ALA A 173 -17.16 20.50 -9.23
CA ALA A 173 -17.30 19.74 -7.99
C ALA A 173 -18.75 19.25 -7.84
N THR A 174 -18.92 18.03 -7.33
CA THR A 174 -20.22 17.35 -7.28
C THR A 174 -20.44 16.68 -5.93
N ALA A 175 -21.71 16.43 -5.60
CA ALA A 175 -22.10 15.88 -4.30
C ALA A 175 -21.41 14.52 -4.04
N PRO A 176 -21.06 14.22 -2.77
CA PRO A 176 -20.50 12.93 -2.42
C PRO A 176 -21.50 11.81 -2.69
N LEU A 177 -20.99 10.62 -2.99
CA LEU A 177 -21.75 9.39 -3.11
C LEU A 177 -21.95 8.76 -1.72
N SER A 178 -23.07 8.08 -1.52
CA SER A 178 -23.36 7.25 -0.35
C SER A 178 -23.15 5.77 -0.67
N TRP A 179 -22.64 5.01 0.31
CA TRP A 179 -22.49 3.57 0.15
C TRP A 179 -23.85 2.87 0.02
N ASN A 180 -23.96 1.97 -0.96
CA ASN A 180 -25.10 1.07 -1.15
C ASN A 180 -24.61 -0.38 -1.09
N ALA A 181 -25.13 -1.15 -0.12
CA ALA A 181 -24.68 -2.51 0.15
C ALA A 181 -25.00 -3.49 -1.00
N THR A 182 -26.13 -3.30 -1.69
CA THR A 182 -26.50 -4.11 -2.86
C THR A 182 -25.47 -3.93 -3.97
N LEU A 183 -25.15 -2.68 -4.33
CA LEU A 183 -24.11 -2.39 -5.33
C LEU A 183 -22.74 -2.94 -4.91
N GLY A 184 -22.40 -2.87 -3.61
CA GLY A 184 -21.18 -3.46 -3.08
C GLY A 184 -21.10 -4.97 -3.32
N SER A 185 -22.19 -5.71 -3.05
CA SER A 185 -22.25 -7.15 -3.28
C SER A 185 -22.15 -7.53 -4.77
N VAL A 186 -22.76 -6.73 -5.66
CA VAL A 186 -22.68 -6.96 -7.11
C VAL A 186 -21.25 -6.72 -7.62
N ALA A 187 -20.60 -5.66 -7.13
CA ALA A 187 -19.20 -5.38 -7.44
C ALA A 187 -18.26 -6.50 -6.95
N GLU A 188 -18.52 -7.07 -5.78
CA GLU A 188 -17.76 -8.20 -5.24
C GLU A 188 -17.92 -9.43 -6.13
N ALA A 189 -19.15 -9.80 -6.47
CA ALA A 189 -19.43 -10.94 -7.32
C ALA A 189 -18.74 -10.82 -8.70
N HIS A 190 -18.80 -9.64 -9.32
CA HIS A 190 -18.14 -9.41 -10.61
C HIS A 190 -16.62 -9.43 -10.53
N SER A 191 -16.04 -8.84 -9.48
CA SER A 191 -14.59 -8.89 -9.25
C SER A 191 -14.11 -10.34 -9.07
N ARG A 192 -14.85 -11.15 -8.30
CA ARG A 192 -14.56 -12.58 -8.12
C ARG A 192 -14.70 -13.35 -9.44
N ALA A 193 -15.71 -13.04 -10.24
CA ALA A 193 -15.89 -13.68 -11.54
C ALA A 193 -14.70 -13.37 -12.48
N MET A 194 -14.27 -12.12 -12.55
CA MET A 194 -13.09 -11.71 -13.33
C MET A 194 -11.81 -12.40 -12.85
N ALA A 195 -11.58 -12.44 -11.53
CA ALA A 195 -10.41 -13.10 -10.94
C ALA A 195 -10.39 -14.60 -11.23
N ASN A 196 -11.45 -15.33 -10.86
CA ASN A 196 -11.52 -16.79 -11.01
C ASN A 196 -11.60 -17.22 -12.48
N GLY A 197 -12.22 -16.37 -13.32
CA GLY A 197 -12.39 -16.62 -14.74
C GLY A 197 -11.25 -16.10 -15.59
N ASN A 198 -10.21 -15.49 -15.00
CA ASN A 198 -9.09 -14.85 -15.70
C ASN A 198 -9.54 -14.01 -16.93
N TYR A 199 -10.45 -13.07 -16.71
CA TYR A 199 -10.94 -12.17 -17.76
C TYR A 199 -11.16 -10.75 -17.24
N PHE A 200 -11.17 -9.76 -18.15
CA PHE A 200 -11.39 -8.36 -17.81
C PHE A 200 -12.41 -7.73 -18.76
N ALA A 201 -13.67 -7.62 -18.32
CA ALA A 201 -14.76 -7.10 -19.14
C ALA A 201 -15.92 -6.57 -18.30
N HIS A 202 -16.65 -5.59 -18.83
CA HIS A 202 -17.88 -5.05 -18.22
C HIS A 202 -19.06 -6.04 -18.26
N LYS A 203 -19.15 -6.86 -19.31
CA LYS A 203 -20.14 -7.94 -19.40
C LYS A 203 -19.59 -9.18 -18.71
N ASP A 204 -20.45 -9.87 -17.96
CA ASP A 204 -20.10 -11.18 -17.41
C ASP A 204 -20.11 -12.26 -18.52
N ARG A 205 -19.70 -13.48 -18.17
CA ARG A 205 -19.66 -14.60 -19.11
C ARG A 205 -21.03 -15.08 -19.59
N ASN A 206 -22.11 -14.70 -18.90
CA ASN A 206 -23.48 -14.96 -19.33
C ASN A 206 -24.02 -13.83 -20.22
N GLY A 207 -23.23 -12.78 -20.44
CA GLY A 207 -23.58 -11.63 -21.27
C GLY A 207 -24.28 -10.49 -20.50
N HIS A 208 -24.48 -10.62 -19.18
CA HIS A 208 -25.13 -9.60 -18.37
C HIS A 208 -24.27 -8.35 -18.27
N THR A 209 -24.88 -7.20 -18.52
CA THR A 209 -24.32 -5.87 -18.31
C THR A 209 -24.27 -5.52 -16.82
N PRO A 210 -23.58 -4.43 -16.42
CA PRO A 210 -23.61 -3.96 -15.03
C PRO A 210 -25.02 -3.65 -14.53
N GLY A 211 -25.89 -3.13 -15.40
CA GLY A 211 -27.30 -2.88 -15.10
C GLY A 211 -28.05 -4.18 -14.82
N ASP A 212 -27.92 -5.19 -15.70
CA ASP A 212 -28.55 -6.50 -15.52
C ASP A 212 -28.11 -7.15 -14.20
N ARG A 213 -26.82 -7.09 -13.87
CA ARG A 213 -26.30 -7.64 -12.60
C ARG A 213 -26.87 -6.90 -11.38
N ALA A 214 -27.03 -5.59 -11.45
CA ALA A 214 -27.61 -4.79 -10.37
C ALA A 214 -29.11 -5.08 -10.20
N GLU A 215 -29.86 -5.16 -11.30
CA GLU A 215 -31.30 -5.48 -11.31
C GLU A 215 -31.55 -6.88 -10.76
N LEU A 216 -30.79 -7.89 -11.21
CA LEU A 216 -30.87 -9.26 -10.69
C LEU A 216 -30.59 -9.35 -9.19
N ALA A 217 -29.77 -8.43 -8.65
CA ALA A 217 -29.49 -8.33 -7.22
C ALA A 217 -30.52 -7.48 -6.45
N GLY A 218 -31.57 -6.98 -7.11
CA GLY A 218 -32.65 -6.21 -6.48
C GLY A 218 -32.35 -4.72 -6.30
N TYR A 219 -31.38 -4.15 -7.01
CA TYR A 219 -31.17 -2.70 -7.02
C TYR A 219 -32.25 -2.01 -7.86
N ALA A 220 -32.95 -1.04 -7.26
CA ALA A 220 -34.13 -0.40 -7.86
C ALA A 220 -33.87 0.96 -8.55
N GLY A 221 -32.60 1.37 -8.70
CA GLY A 221 -32.27 2.70 -9.22
C GLY A 221 -32.39 2.82 -10.75
N ALA A 222 -32.60 4.04 -11.21
CA ALA A 222 -32.88 4.38 -12.61
C ALA A 222 -31.66 4.39 -13.56
N ALA A 223 -30.43 4.27 -13.06
CA ALA A 223 -29.24 4.11 -13.89
C ALA A 223 -28.06 3.51 -13.11
N ILE A 224 -27.20 2.79 -13.83
CA ILE A 224 -25.94 2.22 -13.33
C ILE A 224 -24.77 2.69 -14.22
N GLY A 225 -23.70 3.15 -13.58
CA GLY A 225 -22.37 3.27 -14.18
C GLY A 225 -21.42 2.23 -13.59
N GLU A 226 -20.39 1.84 -14.34
CA GLU A 226 -19.34 0.92 -13.85
C GLU A 226 -17.95 1.40 -14.24
N ASN A 227 -17.02 1.32 -13.31
CA ASN A 227 -15.60 1.29 -13.60
C ASN A 227 -14.98 -0.02 -13.11
N ILE A 228 -14.03 -0.55 -13.87
CA ILE A 228 -13.23 -1.72 -13.50
C ILE A 228 -11.74 -1.38 -13.54
N ALA A 229 -10.94 -2.04 -12.72
CA ALA A 229 -9.48 -1.96 -12.73
C ALA A 229 -8.86 -3.33 -12.43
N ALA A 230 -7.62 -3.53 -12.86
CA ALA A 230 -6.89 -4.78 -12.66
C ALA A 230 -5.41 -4.49 -12.40
N ALA A 231 -4.71 -5.41 -11.73
CA ALA A 231 -3.29 -5.29 -11.39
C ALA A 231 -2.91 -4.05 -10.56
N MET A 232 -3.89 -3.45 -9.87
CA MET A 232 -3.69 -2.33 -8.95
C MET A 232 -3.88 -2.81 -7.52
N ASP A 233 -2.86 -2.68 -6.70
CA ASP A 233 -2.74 -3.30 -5.37
C ASP A 233 -3.17 -2.38 -4.21
N SER A 234 -3.83 -1.26 -4.52
CA SER A 234 -4.41 -0.36 -3.52
C SER A 234 -5.53 0.50 -4.10
N PRO A 235 -6.50 0.95 -3.27
CA PRO A 235 -7.53 1.90 -3.72
C PRO A 235 -6.97 3.20 -4.29
N GLN A 236 -5.83 3.68 -3.77
CA GLN A 236 -5.20 4.90 -4.25
C GLN A 236 -4.78 4.77 -5.72
N ARG A 237 -4.09 3.68 -6.09
CA ARG A 237 -3.71 3.44 -7.48
C ARG A 237 -4.92 3.28 -8.39
N VAL A 238 -6.00 2.68 -7.90
CA VAL A 238 -7.27 2.55 -8.63
C VAL A 238 -7.87 3.91 -8.94
N VAL A 239 -7.98 4.81 -7.95
CA VAL A 239 -8.52 6.16 -8.15
C VAL A 239 -7.63 6.99 -9.07
N GLU A 240 -6.31 6.95 -8.89
CA GLU A 240 -5.36 7.62 -9.77
C GLU A 240 -5.50 7.14 -11.23
N GLY A 241 -5.58 5.82 -11.43
CA GLY A 241 -5.78 5.22 -12.75
C GLY A 241 -7.11 5.59 -13.40
N TRP A 242 -8.19 5.64 -12.63
CA TRP A 242 -9.50 6.08 -13.14
C TRP A 242 -9.55 7.56 -13.45
N LEU A 243 -8.91 8.42 -12.64
CA LEU A 243 -8.83 9.86 -12.91
C LEU A 243 -7.99 10.16 -14.15
N ALA A 244 -6.96 9.36 -14.43
CA ALA A 244 -6.14 9.49 -15.63
C ALA A 244 -6.86 9.05 -16.93
N SER A 245 -7.93 8.24 -16.83
CA SER A 245 -8.74 7.80 -17.97
C SER A 245 -9.94 8.74 -18.16
N PRO A 246 -10.08 9.43 -19.31
CA PRO A 246 -11.20 10.37 -19.53
C PRO A 246 -12.58 9.75 -19.30
N ALA A 247 -12.80 8.52 -19.76
CA ALA A 247 -14.09 7.83 -19.60
C ALA A 247 -14.37 7.43 -18.14
N HIS A 248 -13.38 6.89 -17.44
CA HIS A 248 -13.54 6.52 -16.03
C HIS A 248 -13.68 7.76 -15.14
N CYS A 249 -12.92 8.81 -15.40
CA CYS A 249 -13.02 10.10 -14.73
C CYS A 249 -14.42 10.71 -14.90
N ALA A 250 -14.97 10.69 -16.12
CA ALA A 250 -16.32 11.18 -16.38
C ALA A 250 -17.38 10.40 -15.58
N ASN A 251 -17.22 9.08 -15.42
CA ASN A 251 -18.10 8.26 -14.59
C ASN A 251 -17.99 8.65 -13.11
N LEU A 252 -16.77 8.80 -12.59
CA LEU A 252 -16.48 9.27 -11.22
C LEU A 252 -17.12 10.62 -10.92
N MET A 253 -17.10 11.55 -11.89
CA MET A 253 -17.56 12.93 -11.72
C MET A 253 -19.02 13.15 -12.14
N ASN A 254 -19.72 12.11 -12.61
CA ASN A 254 -21.08 12.25 -13.10
C ASN A 254 -22.02 12.71 -11.96
N PRO A 255 -22.70 13.88 -12.11
CA PRO A 255 -23.56 14.45 -11.08
C PRO A 255 -24.94 13.78 -11.02
N GLN A 256 -25.22 12.77 -11.82
CA GLN A 256 -26.46 11.99 -11.74
C GLN A 256 -26.39 10.87 -10.71
N PHE A 257 -25.18 10.38 -10.38
CA PHE A 257 -25.02 9.31 -9.38
C PHE A 257 -25.05 9.86 -7.96
N ARG A 258 -25.69 9.10 -7.07
CA ARG A 258 -25.79 9.36 -5.63
C ARG A 258 -25.32 8.20 -4.79
N GLU A 259 -25.36 6.98 -5.33
CA GLU A 259 -24.99 5.77 -4.62
C GLU A 259 -23.75 5.11 -5.20
N PHE A 260 -23.04 4.34 -4.38
CA PHE A 260 -21.80 3.68 -4.75
C PHE A 260 -21.64 2.33 -4.06
N GLY A 261 -21.11 1.35 -4.78
CA GLY A 261 -20.62 0.11 -4.20
C GLY A 261 -19.38 -0.35 -4.95
N ALA A 262 -18.37 -0.83 -4.22
CA ALA A 262 -17.15 -1.32 -4.84
C ALA A 262 -16.55 -2.48 -4.07
N ALA A 263 -15.77 -3.29 -4.76
CA ALA A 263 -15.07 -4.41 -4.16
C ALA A 263 -13.85 -4.76 -5.01
N TYR A 264 -12.95 -5.51 -4.40
CA TYR A 264 -11.88 -6.20 -5.10
C TYR A 264 -12.01 -7.71 -4.90
N ALA A 265 -11.38 -8.46 -5.79
CA ALA A 265 -11.06 -9.86 -5.59
C ALA A 265 -9.65 -10.16 -6.07
N VAL A 266 -9.00 -11.15 -5.46
CA VAL A 266 -7.68 -11.63 -5.86
C VAL A 266 -7.76 -13.08 -6.32
N ASP A 267 -6.99 -13.38 -7.36
CA ASP A 267 -6.59 -14.75 -7.70
C ASP A 267 -5.14 -14.70 -8.20
N PRO A 268 -4.14 -15.14 -7.39
CA PRO A 268 -2.74 -15.16 -7.81
C PRO A 268 -2.45 -15.98 -9.07
N LYS A 269 -3.38 -16.84 -9.51
CA LYS A 269 -3.26 -17.63 -10.74
C LYS A 269 -3.78 -16.91 -11.98
N SER A 270 -4.52 -15.81 -11.80
CA SER A 270 -4.99 -14.97 -12.89
C SER A 270 -3.88 -14.04 -13.38
N ASP A 271 -3.99 -13.59 -14.63
CA ASP A 271 -2.98 -12.76 -15.28
C ASP A 271 -2.78 -11.42 -14.56
N ALA A 272 -3.84 -10.84 -13.99
CA ALA A 272 -3.77 -9.56 -13.30
C ALA A 272 -3.61 -9.67 -11.77
N GLY A 273 -3.82 -10.85 -11.18
CA GLY A 273 -3.69 -11.12 -9.74
C GLY A 273 -4.78 -10.49 -8.86
N ILE A 274 -5.23 -9.28 -9.18
CA ILE A 274 -6.25 -8.50 -8.47
C ILE A 274 -7.16 -7.77 -9.46
N TYR A 275 -8.44 -7.73 -9.15
CA TYR A 275 -9.49 -7.08 -9.95
C TYR A 275 -10.38 -6.25 -9.05
N TRP A 276 -10.81 -5.09 -9.55
CA TRP A 276 -11.69 -4.14 -8.88
C TRP A 276 -12.91 -3.87 -9.74
N THR A 277 -14.06 -3.76 -9.10
CA THR A 277 -15.29 -3.25 -9.70
C THR A 277 -15.84 -2.15 -8.81
N ALA A 278 -16.28 -1.05 -9.42
CA ALA A 278 -17.03 0.01 -8.77
C ALA A 278 -18.30 0.30 -9.56
N LEU A 279 -19.43 0.27 -8.88
CA LEU A 279 -20.75 0.58 -9.42
C LEU A 279 -21.25 1.90 -8.86
N PHE A 280 -21.83 2.70 -9.75
CA PHE A 280 -22.38 4.01 -9.46
C PHE A 280 -23.89 3.98 -9.72
N GLY A 281 -24.67 4.30 -8.69
CA GLY A 281 -26.12 4.22 -8.73
C GLY A 281 -26.77 5.60 -8.82
N ARG A 282 -27.73 5.74 -9.73
CA ARG A 282 -28.75 6.79 -9.64
C ARG A 282 -30.01 6.15 -9.04
N PRO A 283 -30.36 6.45 -7.79
CA PRO A 283 -31.60 5.95 -7.18
C PRO A 283 -32.84 6.50 -7.90
#